data_AF-A0A955PC69-F1
#
_entry.id   AF-A0A955PC69-F1
#
_cell.length_a   1.000
_cell.length_b   1.000
_cell.length_c   1.000
_cell.angle_alpha   90.00
_cell.angle_beta   90.00
_cell.angle_gamma   90.00
#
_symmetry.space_group_name_H-M   'P 1'
#
loop_
_entity.id
_entity.type
_entity.pdbx_description
1 polymer ?
#
loop_
_entity_poly.entity_id
_entity_poly.type
_entity_poly.pdbx_seq_one_letter_code
_entity_poly.pdbx_strand_id
1 'polypeptide(L)'
;WVETELARGSLRCVVCTSSLDLGIDFSPVEQVIQVGSPKGVARFLQRAGRSGHQPGSVSRIVCVPSHAFELIEFAAAKRAVDERNLESREPLEKPLDVLAQHLVTLAAGSGFDSEDLLKEVRSTWAYRNLTQEEWDWVLAFITTGSKTLERYPEYSKVERKGNQYRLVDRRKVRMHRMSIGTIASDASIKLKYLKGGSLGTVEEAFVSRLNPGDAFFFAGRCLEFVRVKDMTAYVRKSRSREATVPRWIGGRMPLSTQLAETVREMLGEGDLKDSPEMNAVETIIDLQRSVSHLPNSHEILIEQTKSREGHHLFLYPFEGRLVHEGLSVLIAHRMTQ
;
A
#
# COMPACT_ATOMS: atom_id res chain seq x y z
N TRP A 1 -24.90 -8.81 -3.94
CA TRP A 1 -25.37 -9.12 -5.30
C TRP A 1 -24.35 -9.99 -6.04
N VAL A 2 -23.13 -9.49 -6.32
CA VAL A 2 -22.08 -10.27 -7.01
C VAL A 2 -21.87 -11.64 -6.37
N GLU A 3 -21.68 -11.70 -5.05
CA GLU A 3 -21.52 -12.95 -4.29
C GLU A 3 -22.70 -13.91 -4.45
N THR A 4 -23.93 -13.39 -4.36
CA THR A 4 -25.16 -14.17 -4.47
C THR A 4 -25.32 -14.79 -5.86
N GLU A 5 -25.05 -14.03 -6.91
CA GLU A 5 -25.18 -14.49 -8.29
C GLU A 5 -24.04 -15.43 -8.68
N LEU A 6 -22.84 -15.23 -8.10
CA LEU A 6 -21.73 -16.16 -8.26
C LEU A 6 -22.02 -17.50 -7.59
N ALA A 7 -22.56 -17.49 -6.36
CA ALA A 7 -22.98 -18.69 -5.64
C ALA A 7 -24.12 -19.44 -6.35
N ARG A 8 -25.00 -18.73 -7.06
CA ARG A 8 -26.08 -19.31 -7.86
C ARG A 8 -25.62 -19.82 -9.24
N GLY A 9 -24.39 -19.54 -9.65
CA GLY A 9 -23.87 -19.89 -10.97
C GLY A 9 -24.47 -19.09 -12.14
N SER A 10 -25.28 -18.07 -11.87
CA SER A 10 -25.82 -17.16 -12.89
C SER A 10 -24.73 -16.20 -13.41
N LEU A 11 -23.76 -15.87 -12.56
CA LEU A 11 -22.59 -15.07 -12.91
C LEU A 11 -21.38 -15.96 -13.21
N ARG A 12 -20.95 -16.00 -14.47
CA ARG A 12 -19.86 -16.89 -14.92
C ARG A 12 -18.46 -16.34 -14.70
N CYS A 13 -18.30 -15.03 -14.54
CA CYS A 13 -17.01 -14.38 -14.41
C CYS A 13 -17.14 -13.10 -13.60
N VAL A 14 -16.15 -12.84 -12.74
CA VAL A 14 -16.03 -11.60 -11.97
C VAL A 14 -14.62 -11.07 -12.12
N VAL A 15 -14.53 -9.78 -12.43
CA VAL A 15 -13.28 -9.02 -12.39
C VAL A 15 -13.27 -8.22 -11.10
N CYS A 16 -12.27 -8.45 -10.26
CA CYS A 16 -12.14 -7.81 -8.95
C CYS A 16 -10.69 -7.38 -8.68
N THR A 17 -10.53 -6.48 -7.73
CA THR A 17 -9.24 -6.19 -7.11
C THR A 17 -9.04 -7.14 -5.92
N SER A 18 -8.18 -6.78 -4.95
CA SER A 18 -7.98 -7.56 -3.72
C SER A 18 -9.21 -7.64 -2.81
N SER A 19 -10.34 -7.02 -3.18
CA SER A 19 -11.59 -7.08 -2.42
C SER A 19 -12.14 -8.50 -2.26
N LEU A 20 -11.76 -9.44 -3.14
CA LEU A 20 -12.18 -10.84 -3.07
C LEU A 20 -11.05 -11.80 -2.63
N ASP A 21 -9.89 -11.29 -2.21
CA ASP A 21 -8.74 -12.12 -1.80
C ASP A 21 -9.03 -12.90 -0.49
N LEU A 22 -9.86 -12.34 0.41
CA LEU A 22 -10.09 -12.85 1.77
C LEU A 22 -11.58 -12.97 2.12
N GLY A 23 -11.94 -14.07 2.79
CA GLY A 23 -13.14 -14.15 3.64
C GLY A 23 -14.46 -14.56 2.98
N ILE A 24 -14.48 -14.93 1.70
CA ILE A 24 -15.72 -15.34 1.02
C ILE A 24 -15.54 -16.74 0.42
N ASP A 25 -16.44 -17.66 0.82
CA ASP A 25 -16.53 -19.01 0.26
C ASP A 25 -17.33 -18.94 -1.05
N PHE A 26 -16.65 -19.19 -2.17
CA PHE A 26 -17.26 -19.22 -3.50
C PHE A 26 -17.29 -20.66 -4.02
N SER A 27 -18.33 -21.40 -3.64
CA SER A 27 -18.46 -22.82 -4.00
C SER A 27 -19.03 -23.10 -5.40
N PRO A 28 -18.78 -22.25 -6.43
CA PRO A 28 -18.49 -22.87 -7.73
C PRO A 28 -17.33 -22.23 -8.52
N VAL A 29 -16.37 -21.56 -7.89
CA VAL A 29 -15.23 -21.02 -8.66
C VAL A 29 -14.30 -22.14 -9.08
N GLU A 30 -14.30 -22.45 -10.37
CA GLU A 30 -13.45 -23.51 -10.94
C GLU A 30 -12.05 -23.01 -11.31
N GLN A 31 -11.90 -21.72 -11.62
CA GLN A 31 -10.65 -21.15 -12.11
C GLN A 31 -10.48 -19.70 -11.66
N VAL A 32 -9.24 -19.36 -11.27
CA VAL A 32 -8.81 -18.00 -11.00
C VAL A 32 -7.86 -17.55 -12.10
N ILE A 33 -8.01 -16.33 -12.59
CA ILE A 33 -7.10 -15.74 -13.58
C ILE A 33 -6.40 -14.55 -12.91
N GLN A 34 -5.09 -14.67 -12.72
CA GLN A 34 -4.25 -13.63 -12.15
C GLN A 34 -3.63 -12.81 -13.28
N VAL A 35 -4.17 -11.62 -13.49
CA VAL A 35 -3.63 -10.65 -14.46
C VAL A 35 -2.59 -9.77 -13.76
N GLY A 36 -1.39 -9.74 -14.33
CA GLY A 36 -0.25 -9.04 -13.78
C GLY A 36 0.34 -9.71 -12.55
N SER A 37 1.41 -9.08 -12.05
CA SER A 37 2.22 -9.55 -10.92
C SER A 37 1.41 -10.06 -9.72
N PRO A 38 1.84 -11.18 -9.09
CA PRO A 38 1.23 -11.64 -7.84
C PRO A 38 1.49 -10.69 -6.66
N LYS A 39 2.58 -9.90 -6.72
CA LYS A 39 3.10 -8.98 -5.68
C LYS A 39 3.45 -9.62 -4.34
N GLY A 40 3.06 -10.87 -4.09
CA GLY A 40 3.39 -11.63 -2.89
C GLY A 40 2.90 -13.07 -2.98
N VAL A 41 3.59 -13.97 -2.30
CA VAL A 41 3.40 -15.43 -2.34
C VAL A 41 2.14 -15.84 -1.57
N ALA A 42 1.94 -15.34 -0.35
CA ALA A 42 0.76 -15.64 0.45
C ALA A 42 -0.53 -15.11 -0.20
N ARG A 43 -0.46 -13.94 -0.85
CA ARG A 43 -1.57 -13.40 -1.63
C ARG A 43 -1.85 -14.26 -2.86
N PHE A 44 -0.81 -14.68 -3.57
CA PHE A 44 -0.95 -15.58 -4.71
C PHE A 44 -1.66 -16.88 -4.30
N LEU A 45 -1.27 -17.49 -3.19
CA LEU A 45 -1.94 -18.67 -2.63
C LEU A 45 -3.38 -18.42 -2.20
N GLN A 46 -3.65 -17.29 -1.54
CA GLN A 46 -5.02 -16.93 -1.15
C GLN A 46 -5.94 -16.79 -2.36
N ARG A 47 -5.44 -16.20 -3.45
CA ARG A 47 -6.16 -16.10 -4.72
C ARG A 47 -6.35 -17.46 -5.35
N ALA A 48 -5.29 -18.26 -5.48
CA ALA A 48 -5.38 -19.60 -6.03
C ALA A 48 -6.40 -20.46 -5.28
N GLY A 49 -6.43 -20.37 -3.95
CA GLY A 49 -7.38 -21.06 -3.07
C GLY A 49 -8.84 -20.63 -3.20
N ARG A 50 -9.16 -19.63 -4.04
CA ARG A 50 -10.55 -19.32 -4.42
C ARG A 50 -11.06 -20.28 -5.49
N SER A 51 -10.18 -20.88 -6.29
CA SER A 51 -10.54 -21.97 -7.20
C SER A 51 -10.62 -23.28 -6.42
N GLY A 52 -11.67 -24.06 -6.64
CA GLY A 52 -11.82 -25.38 -6.04
C GLY A 52 -11.82 -25.34 -4.52
N HIS A 53 -12.49 -24.35 -3.91
CA HIS A 53 -12.50 -24.10 -2.46
C HIS A 53 -13.27 -25.17 -1.67
N GLN A 54 -12.81 -26.42 -1.73
CA GLN A 54 -13.38 -27.59 -1.06
C GLN A 54 -12.25 -28.52 -0.60
N PRO A 55 -12.41 -29.22 0.53
CA PRO A 55 -11.41 -30.19 0.99
C PRO A 55 -11.07 -31.24 -0.08
N GLY A 56 -9.77 -31.42 -0.35
CA GLY A 56 -9.28 -32.39 -1.33
C GLY A 56 -9.35 -31.94 -2.79
N SER A 57 -9.95 -30.79 -3.09
CA SER A 57 -10.00 -30.22 -4.43
C SER A 57 -8.68 -29.53 -4.81
N VAL A 58 -8.37 -29.54 -6.11
CA VAL A 58 -7.18 -28.88 -6.66
C VAL A 58 -7.50 -27.43 -7.01
N SER A 59 -6.76 -26.50 -6.42
CA SER A 59 -6.79 -25.08 -6.76
C SER A 59 -6.15 -24.81 -8.11
N ARG A 60 -6.85 -24.12 -9.02
CA ARG A 60 -6.35 -23.75 -10.35
C ARG A 60 -6.24 -22.24 -10.52
N ILE A 61 -5.05 -21.78 -10.87
CA ILE A 61 -4.76 -20.38 -11.18
C ILE A 61 -4.04 -20.28 -12.52
N VAL A 62 -4.54 -19.40 -13.40
CA VAL A 62 -3.91 -19.07 -14.68
C VAL A 62 -3.24 -17.71 -14.54
N CYS A 63 -1.93 -17.67 -14.75
CA CYS A 63 -1.12 -16.47 -14.66
C CYS A 63 -1.02 -15.77 -16.03
N VAL A 64 -1.40 -14.51 -16.11
CA VAL A 64 -1.39 -13.71 -17.34
C VAL A 64 -0.48 -12.49 -17.13
N PRO A 65 0.79 -12.53 -17.56
CA PRO A 65 1.71 -11.42 -17.42
C PRO A 65 1.31 -10.25 -18.33
N SER A 66 1.49 -9.03 -17.85
CA SER A 66 1.34 -7.79 -18.59
C SER A 66 2.63 -7.34 -19.27
N HIS A 67 3.79 -7.83 -18.79
CA HIS A 67 5.11 -7.62 -19.37
C HIS A 67 6.06 -8.78 -19.05
N ALA A 68 7.16 -8.88 -19.78
CA ALA A 68 8.10 -10.01 -19.68
C ALA A 68 8.63 -10.24 -18.25
N PHE A 69 8.97 -9.17 -17.51
CA PHE A 69 9.50 -9.31 -16.16
C PHE A 69 8.54 -10.05 -15.19
N GLU A 70 7.23 -9.96 -15.39
CA GLU A 70 6.25 -10.66 -14.54
C GLU A 70 6.28 -12.18 -14.71
N LEU A 71 6.83 -12.70 -15.82
CA LEU A 71 7.09 -14.14 -15.95
C LEU A 71 8.08 -14.63 -14.90
N ILE A 72 9.13 -13.83 -14.64
CA ILE A 72 10.13 -14.12 -13.59
C ILE A 72 9.45 -14.09 -12.23
N GLU A 73 8.56 -13.12 -11.98
CA GLU A 73 7.81 -13.04 -10.73
C GLU A 73 6.86 -14.24 -10.55
N PHE A 74 6.25 -14.77 -11.61
CA PHE A 74 5.42 -15.98 -11.52
C PHE A 74 6.26 -17.23 -11.29
N ALA A 75 7.41 -17.35 -11.93
CA ALA A 75 8.34 -18.46 -11.68
C ALA A 75 8.85 -18.44 -10.24
N ALA A 76 9.22 -17.26 -9.73
CA ALA A 76 9.62 -17.06 -8.34
C ALA A 76 8.49 -17.37 -7.36
N ALA A 77 7.25 -16.95 -7.66
CA ALA A 77 6.10 -17.28 -6.83
C ALA A 77 5.84 -18.79 -6.77
N LYS A 78 6.01 -19.53 -7.88
CA LYS A 78 5.89 -21.00 -7.90
C LYS A 78 6.95 -21.65 -7.00
N ARG A 79 8.23 -21.28 -7.20
CA ARG A 79 9.35 -21.80 -6.38
C ARG A 79 9.12 -21.53 -4.90
N ALA A 80 8.74 -20.31 -4.53
CA ALA A 80 8.46 -19.95 -3.14
C ALA A 80 7.27 -20.73 -2.55
N VAL A 81 6.24 -21.05 -3.35
CA VAL A 81 5.14 -21.93 -2.93
C VAL A 81 5.63 -23.36 -2.66
N ASP A 82 6.43 -23.91 -3.57
CA ASP A 82 6.94 -25.28 -3.46
C ASP A 82 7.87 -25.44 -2.25
N GLU A 83 8.69 -24.42 -1.98
CA GLU A 83 9.58 -24.34 -0.81
C GLU A 83 8.85 -23.94 0.48
N ARG A 84 7.56 -23.59 0.40
CA ARG A 84 6.75 -23.03 1.50
C ARG A 84 7.34 -21.76 2.13
N ASN A 85 8.06 -20.98 1.33
CA ASN A 85 8.62 -19.70 1.72
C ASN A 85 7.56 -18.60 1.53
N LEU A 86 6.79 -18.34 2.60
CA LEU A 86 5.74 -17.33 2.62
C LEU A 86 6.17 -16.10 3.41
N GLU A 87 5.49 -14.97 3.17
CA GLU A 87 5.75 -13.75 3.90
C GLU A 87 5.54 -13.92 5.41
N SER A 88 6.57 -13.55 6.18
CA SER A 88 6.45 -13.44 7.63
C SER A 88 5.42 -12.38 8.00
N ARG A 89 4.64 -12.66 9.05
CA ARG A 89 3.69 -11.71 9.64
C ARG A 89 4.22 -11.29 10.98
N GLU A 90 5.07 -10.28 10.98
CA GLU A 90 5.55 -9.70 12.22
C GLU A 90 4.44 -8.89 12.88
N PRO A 91 4.03 -9.25 14.11
CA PRO A 91 3.04 -8.49 14.83
C PRO A 91 3.62 -7.14 15.24
N LEU A 92 2.89 -6.06 14.99
CA LEU A 92 3.26 -4.74 15.48
C LEU A 92 3.17 -4.71 17.01
N GLU A 93 4.23 -4.21 17.64
CA GLU A 93 4.26 -4.01 19.09
C GLU A 93 3.91 -2.56 19.43
N LYS A 94 2.98 -2.40 20.36
CA LYS A 94 2.58 -1.13 20.96
C LYS A 94 2.26 -0.02 19.95
N PRO A 95 1.35 -0.22 18.96
CA PRO A 95 0.89 0.87 18.10
C PRO A 95 0.06 1.89 18.91
N LEU A 96 0.75 2.85 19.53
CA LEU A 96 0.14 3.78 20.50
C LEU A 96 -0.90 4.70 19.88
N ASP A 97 -0.83 4.95 18.57
CA ASP A 97 -1.83 5.67 17.79
C ASP A 97 -3.16 4.91 17.70
N VAL A 98 -3.10 3.60 17.47
CA VAL A 98 -4.27 2.71 17.48
C VAL A 98 -4.83 2.61 18.90
N LEU A 99 -3.96 2.53 19.92
CA LEU A 99 -4.39 2.56 21.32
C LEU A 99 -5.11 3.87 21.66
N ALA A 100 -4.52 5.02 21.34
CA ALA A 100 -5.13 6.33 21.56
C ALA A 100 -6.51 6.43 20.90
N GLN A 101 -6.62 5.95 19.66
CA GLN A 101 -7.88 5.89 18.93
C GLN A 101 -8.93 5.00 19.63
N HIS A 102 -8.51 3.85 20.14
CA HIS A 102 -9.35 2.94 20.90
C HIS A 102 -9.84 3.58 22.22
N LEU A 103 -8.96 4.24 22.97
CA LEU A 103 -9.33 4.95 24.20
C LEU A 103 -10.36 6.05 23.94
N VAL A 104 -10.17 6.87 22.89
CA VAL A 104 -11.15 7.90 22.50
C VAL A 104 -12.50 7.27 22.12
N THR A 105 -12.48 6.08 21.50
CA THR A 105 -13.71 5.34 21.16
C THR A 105 -14.48 4.91 22.41
N LEU A 106 -13.79 4.35 23.40
CA LEU A 106 -14.40 3.97 24.67
C LEU A 106 -14.90 5.20 25.45
N ALA A 107 -14.11 6.29 25.46
CA ALA A 107 -14.50 7.56 26.07
C ALA A 107 -15.77 8.16 25.45
N ALA A 108 -15.96 8.00 24.13
CA ALA A 108 -17.14 8.46 23.40
C ALA A 108 -18.41 7.62 23.69
N GLY A 109 -18.24 6.41 24.25
CA GLY A 109 -19.32 5.53 24.68
C GLY A 109 -19.70 5.75 26.15
N SER A 110 -19.61 4.68 26.94
CA SER A 110 -19.84 4.72 28.39
C SER A 110 -18.73 5.41 29.18
N GLY A 111 -17.57 5.64 28.56
CA GLY A 111 -16.33 5.94 29.27
C GLY A 111 -15.63 4.66 29.73
N PHE A 112 -14.43 4.83 30.28
CA PHE A 112 -13.60 3.74 30.78
C PHE A 112 -12.89 4.12 32.08
N ASP A 113 -12.56 3.10 32.88
CA ASP A 113 -11.64 3.20 34.01
C ASP A 113 -10.21 2.89 33.54
N SER A 114 -9.23 3.68 33.98
CA SER A 114 -7.84 3.54 33.52
C SER A 114 -7.19 2.23 33.95
N GLU A 115 -7.38 1.80 35.19
CA GLU A 115 -6.65 0.64 35.73
C GLU A 115 -7.19 -0.67 35.15
N ASP A 116 -8.51 -0.77 35.05
CA ASP A 116 -9.15 -1.96 34.50
C ASP A 116 -8.88 -2.10 33.01
N LEU A 117 -8.94 -0.99 32.26
CA LEU A 117 -8.66 -1.02 30.83
C LEU A 117 -7.18 -1.32 30.54
N LEU A 118 -6.24 -0.85 31.35
CA LEU A 118 -4.82 -1.19 31.17
C LEU A 118 -4.58 -2.70 31.30
N LYS A 119 -5.26 -3.39 32.25
CA LYS A 119 -5.18 -4.85 32.39
C LYS A 119 -5.72 -5.55 31.16
N GLU A 120 -6.87 -5.11 30.64
CA GLU A 120 -7.46 -5.64 29.42
C GLU A 120 -6.54 -5.43 28.21
N VAL A 121 -6.01 -4.23 28.02
CA VAL A 121 -5.10 -3.90 26.91
C VAL A 121 -3.83 -4.76 26.95
N ARG A 122 -3.21 -4.92 28.12
CA ARG A 122 -2.01 -5.77 28.30
C ARG A 122 -2.29 -7.27 28.11
N SER A 123 -3.55 -7.72 28.14
CA SER A 123 -3.90 -9.10 27.82
C SER A 123 -3.77 -9.42 26.32
N THR A 124 -3.76 -8.39 25.47
CA THR A 124 -3.61 -8.56 24.02
C THR A 124 -2.13 -8.74 23.63
N TRP A 125 -1.89 -9.45 22.52
CA TRP A 125 -0.53 -9.65 22.03
C TRP A 125 0.21 -8.34 21.73
N ALA A 126 -0.45 -7.38 21.07
CA ALA A 126 0.18 -6.13 20.62
C ALA A 126 0.68 -5.25 21.78
N TYR A 127 0.02 -5.29 22.95
CA TYR A 127 0.32 -4.40 24.08
C TYR A 127 0.80 -5.16 25.34
N ARG A 128 1.14 -6.44 25.23
CA ARG A 128 1.63 -7.27 26.36
C ARG A 128 2.83 -6.68 27.12
N ASN A 129 3.66 -5.92 26.41
CA ASN A 129 4.85 -5.25 26.95
C ASN A 129 4.67 -3.73 27.13
N LEU A 130 3.43 -3.22 27.11
CA LEU A 130 3.14 -1.79 27.26
C LEU A 130 3.54 -1.31 28.67
N THR A 131 4.45 -0.34 28.76
CA THR A 131 4.91 0.18 30.05
C THR A 131 3.88 1.12 30.68
N GLN A 132 4.03 1.39 31.97
CA GLN A 132 3.16 2.38 32.64
C GLN A 132 3.37 3.78 32.05
N GLU A 133 4.62 4.14 31.74
CA GLU A 133 4.96 5.44 31.16
C GLU A 133 4.32 5.64 29.78
N GLU A 134 4.33 4.61 28.92
CA GLU A 134 3.66 4.64 27.62
C GLU A 134 2.14 4.79 27.78
N TRP A 135 1.53 4.08 28.73
CA TRP A 135 0.11 4.21 29.03
C TRP A 135 -0.26 5.63 29.49
N ASP A 136 0.49 6.16 30.45
CA ASP A 136 0.28 7.51 30.99
C ASP A 136 0.49 8.57 29.90
N TRP A 137 1.45 8.35 29.01
CA TRP A 137 1.67 9.19 27.83
C TRP A 137 0.45 9.19 26.90
N VAL A 138 -0.14 8.04 26.60
CA VAL A 138 -1.34 7.96 25.75
C VAL A 138 -2.54 8.65 26.42
N LEU A 139 -2.72 8.46 27.74
CA LEU A 139 -3.77 9.16 28.49
C LEU A 139 -3.57 10.68 28.48
N ALA A 140 -2.34 11.16 28.66
CA ALA A 140 -2.02 12.58 28.53
C ALA A 140 -2.29 13.08 27.11
N PHE A 141 -1.89 12.32 26.09
CA PHE A 141 -2.12 12.68 24.69
C PHE A 141 -3.61 12.88 24.37
N ILE A 142 -4.50 12.00 24.84
CA ILE A 142 -5.94 12.13 24.55
C ILE A 142 -6.65 13.20 25.40
N THR A 143 -6.08 13.58 26.55
CA THR A 143 -6.68 14.56 27.47
C THR A 143 -6.15 15.98 27.27
N THR A 144 -4.86 16.15 26.97
CA THR A 144 -4.21 17.47 26.83
C THR A 144 -3.47 17.66 25.51
N GLY A 145 -3.42 16.66 24.62
CA GLY A 145 -2.76 16.73 23.32
C GLY A 145 -1.25 16.53 23.39
N SER A 146 -0.56 17.26 24.26
CA SER A 146 0.83 17.07 24.71
C SER A 146 1.18 18.19 25.69
N LYS A 147 2.31 18.08 26.40
CA LYS A 147 2.80 19.17 27.28
C LYS A 147 2.89 20.54 26.58
N THR A 148 3.17 20.56 25.28
CA THR A 148 3.27 21.79 24.48
C THR A 148 1.92 22.30 23.96
N LEU A 149 0.91 21.42 23.91
CA LEU A 149 -0.41 21.69 23.33
C LEU A 149 -1.51 21.89 24.38
N GLU A 150 -1.17 21.85 25.67
CA GLU A 150 -2.10 22.05 26.80
C GLU A 150 -2.95 23.34 26.69
N ARG A 151 -2.42 24.38 26.03
CA ARG A 151 -3.11 25.66 25.84
C ARG A 151 -4.14 25.66 24.70
N TYR A 152 -4.25 24.60 23.92
CA TYR A 152 -5.12 24.51 22.74
C TYR A 152 -6.28 23.54 22.99
N PRO A 153 -7.49 24.03 23.31
CA PRO A 153 -8.63 23.19 23.70
C PRO A 153 -9.10 22.21 22.61
N GLU A 154 -8.74 22.46 21.35
CA GLU A 154 -9.00 21.55 20.23
C GLU A 154 -8.29 20.19 20.34
N TYR A 155 -7.15 20.11 21.03
CA TYR A 155 -6.38 18.86 21.20
C TYR A 155 -6.78 18.05 22.44
N SER A 156 -7.56 18.64 23.36
CA SER A 156 -8.17 17.93 24.48
C SER A 156 -9.41 17.17 23.99
N LYS A 157 -9.29 15.85 23.75
CA LYS A 157 -10.41 15.04 23.25
C LYS A 157 -11.22 14.42 24.38
N VAL A 158 -10.59 14.06 25.50
CA VAL A 158 -11.22 13.29 26.58
C VAL A 158 -11.10 14.04 27.90
N GLU A 159 -12.17 14.07 28.68
CA GLU A 159 -12.20 14.62 30.03
C GLU A 159 -11.99 13.51 31.06
N ARG A 160 -11.22 13.80 32.11
CA ARG A 160 -11.05 12.93 33.28
C ARG A 160 -11.95 13.41 34.42
N LYS A 161 -12.79 12.52 34.96
CA LYS A 161 -13.57 12.74 36.19
C LYS A 161 -13.26 11.63 37.18
N GLY A 162 -12.42 11.91 38.17
CA GLY A 162 -11.90 10.88 39.07
C GLY A 162 -11.03 9.87 38.31
N ASN A 163 -11.38 8.58 38.37
CA ASN A 163 -10.71 7.54 37.60
C ASN A 163 -11.35 7.24 36.25
N GLN A 164 -12.48 7.89 35.95
CA GLN A 164 -13.23 7.66 34.72
C GLN A 164 -12.87 8.68 33.64
N TYR A 165 -12.66 8.18 32.42
CA TYR A 165 -12.37 8.96 31.22
C TYR A 165 -13.60 8.99 30.31
N ARG A 166 -14.04 10.18 29.90
CA ARG A 166 -15.24 10.35 29.08
C ARG A 166 -15.10 11.51 28.09
N LEU A 167 -15.67 11.34 26.90
CA LEU A 167 -15.78 12.38 25.89
C LEU A 167 -17.25 12.80 25.77
N VAL A 168 -17.58 13.98 26.31
CA VAL A 168 -18.97 14.48 26.41
C VAL A 168 -19.36 15.36 25.22
N ASP A 169 -18.39 16.00 24.57
CA ASP A 169 -18.63 16.87 23.41
C ASP A 169 -19.11 16.07 22.19
N ARG A 170 -20.41 16.21 21.89
CA ARG A 170 -21.08 15.55 20.76
C ARG A 170 -20.43 15.84 19.40
N ARG A 171 -19.84 17.03 19.21
CA ARG A 171 -19.15 17.38 17.97
C ARG A 171 -17.87 16.58 17.83
N LYS A 172 -17.07 16.48 18.90
CA LYS A 172 -15.84 15.67 18.92
C LYS A 172 -16.15 14.17 18.74
N VAL A 173 -17.20 13.66 19.38
CA VAL A 173 -17.69 12.27 19.17
C VAL A 173 -18.03 12.02 17.70
N ARG A 174 -18.80 12.93 17.07
CA ARG A 174 -19.18 12.79 15.66
C ARG A 174 -17.96 12.81 14.74
N MET A 175 -17.01 13.72 14.97
CA MET A 175 -15.78 13.77 14.16
C MET A 175 -14.96 12.49 14.31
N HIS A 176 -14.75 12.01 15.53
CA HIS A 176 -14.03 10.76 15.79
C HIS A 176 -14.66 9.57 15.06
N ARG A 177 -15.99 9.44 15.11
CA ARG A 177 -16.72 8.37 14.40
C ARG A 177 -16.55 8.41 12.87
N MET A 178 -16.32 9.58 12.29
CA MET A 178 -16.09 9.72 10.85
C MET A 178 -14.63 9.48 10.46
N SER A 179 -13.69 9.55 11.41
CA SER A 179 -12.25 9.39 11.18
C SER A 179 -11.67 8.09 11.73
N ILE A 180 -12.46 7.30 12.47
CA ILE A 180 -12.02 6.06 13.09
C ILE A 180 -11.71 5.01 12.01
N GLY A 181 -10.56 4.36 12.13
CA GLY A 181 -10.02 3.36 11.21
C GLY A 181 -8.51 3.23 11.38
N THR A 182 -7.97 2.09 10.97
CA THR A 182 -6.53 1.83 10.87
C THR A 182 -6.02 1.88 9.43
N ILE A 183 -6.94 1.89 8.46
CA ILE A 183 -6.62 2.05 7.04
C ILE A 183 -6.47 3.54 6.75
N ALA A 184 -5.23 4.01 6.66
CA ALA A 184 -4.95 5.34 6.14
C ALA A 184 -5.32 5.38 4.65
N SER A 185 -6.32 6.18 4.29
CA SER A 185 -6.57 6.51 2.89
C SER A 185 -5.70 7.69 2.51
N ASP A 186 -5.03 7.63 1.36
CA ASP A 186 -4.42 8.81 0.77
C ASP A 186 -5.50 9.88 0.57
N ALA A 187 -5.22 11.09 1.04
CA ALA A 187 -6.15 12.19 0.88
C ALA A 187 -6.36 12.47 -0.61
N SER A 188 -7.62 12.53 -1.04
CA SER A 188 -7.99 12.84 -2.41
C SER A 188 -8.44 14.30 -2.53
N ILE A 189 -8.01 14.99 -3.58
CA ILE A 189 -8.38 16.36 -3.87
C ILE A 189 -9.26 16.42 -5.11
N LYS A 190 -10.30 17.27 -5.09
CA LYS A 190 -11.19 17.43 -6.26
C LYS A 190 -10.45 18.15 -7.37
N LEU A 191 -10.58 17.67 -8.60
CA LEU A 191 -10.02 18.30 -9.79
C LEU A 191 -11.12 19.07 -10.53
N LYS A 192 -10.94 20.38 -10.72
CA LYS A 192 -11.91 21.26 -11.41
C LYS A 192 -11.25 22.19 -12.41
N TYR A 193 -11.96 22.51 -13.49
CA TYR A 193 -11.52 23.63 -14.34
C TYR A 193 -11.63 24.96 -13.60
N LEU A 194 -10.73 25.90 -13.91
CA LEU A 194 -10.78 27.28 -13.39
C LEU A 194 -12.10 27.97 -13.70
N LYS A 195 -12.64 27.69 -14.89
CA LYS A 195 -13.95 28.11 -15.37
C LYS A 195 -14.65 26.88 -15.96
N GLY A 196 -15.31 26.10 -15.10
CA GLY A 196 -16.06 24.92 -15.56
C GLY A 196 -16.36 23.88 -14.50
N GLY A 197 -16.76 22.70 -14.97
CA GLY A 197 -17.20 21.58 -14.14
C GLY A 197 -16.06 20.79 -13.48
N SER A 198 -16.47 19.86 -12.62
CA SER A 198 -15.57 18.89 -11.98
C SER A 198 -15.13 17.83 -12.98
N LEU A 199 -13.84 17.48 -12.94
CA LEU A 199 -13.24 16.44 -13.77
C LEU A 199 -13.20 15.10 -13.04
N GLY A 200 -12.99 15.13 -11.73
CA GLY A 200 -12.89 13.95 -10.88
C GLY A 200 -12.13 14.27 -9.60
N THR A 201 -11.47 13.29 -9.04
CA THR A 201 -10.54 13.43 -7.91
C THR A 201 -9.17 12.90 -8.31
N VAL A 202 -8.12 13.45 -7.70
CA VAL A 202 -6.73 12.97 -7.81
C VAL A 202 -6.14 12.86 -6.42
N GLU A 203 -5.07 12.09 -6.25
CA GLU A 203 -4.35 12.02 -4.97
C GLU A 203 -3.73 13.38 -4.63
N GLU A 204 -3.87 13.82 -3.38
CA GLU A 204 -3.32 15.09 -2.89
C GLU A 204 -1.80 15.15 -3.04
N ALA A 205 -1.11 14.04 -2.75
CA ALA A 205 0.34 13.91 -2.90
C ALA A 205 0.84 14.05 -4.35
N PHE A 206 -0.02 13.86 -5.35
CA PHE A 206 0.31 14.18 -6.73
C PHE A 206 0.27 15.69 -6.95
N VAL A 207 -0.82 16.35 -6.50
CA VAL A 207 -1.02 17.79 -6.68
C VAL A 207 -0.02 18.62 -5.87
N SER A 208 0.37 18.18 -4.68
CA SER A 208 1.33 18.89 -3.82
C SER A 208 2.73 19.01 -4.44
N ARG A 209 3.07 18.13 -5.39
CA ARG A 209 4.34 18.17 -6.13
C ARG A 209 4.29 19.05 -7.39
N LEU A 210 3.12 19.54 -7.78
CA LEU A 210 2.96 20.37 -8.96
C LEU A 210 3.18 21.85 -8.63
N ASN A 211 3.93 22.51 -9.48
CA ASN A 211 4.02 23.96 -9.51
C ASN A 211 2.98 24.54 -10.47
N PRO A 212 2.44 25.74 -10.20
CA PRO A 212 1.59 26.45 -11.17
C PRO A 212 2.27 26.53 -12.54
N GLY A 213 1.62 26.01 -13.58
CA GLY A 213 2.17 25.89 -14.93
C GLY A 213 2.50 24.45 -15.36
N ASP A 214 2.63 23.52 -14.42
CA ASP A 214 2.95 22.12 -14.72
C ASP A 214 1.81 21.43 -15.48
N ALA A 215 2.16 20.71 -16.55
CA ALA A 215 1.21 19.97 -17.36
C ALA A 215 1.15 18.48 -16.97
N PHE A 216 -0.05 17.91 -16.95
CA PHE A 216 -0.29 16.50 -16.67
C PHE A 216 -1.52 15.93 -17.39
N PHE A 217 -1.56 14.62 -17.58
CA PHE A 217 -2.69 13.95 -18.23
C PHE A 217 -3.74 13.46 -17.22
N PHE A 218 -5.02 13.73 -17.46
CA PHE A 218 -6.12 13.16 -16.66
C PHE A 218 -7.29 12.78 -17.56
N ALA A 219 -7.76 11.54 -17.47
CA ALA A 219 -8.84 11.00 -18.29
C ALA A 219 -8.66 11.30 -19.79
N GLY A 220 -7.44 11.11 -20.31
CA GLY A 220 -7.08 11.36 -21.71
C GLY A 220 -6.93 12.83 -22.10
N ARG A 221 -6.94 13.78 -21.15
CA ARG A 221 -6.82 15.21 -21.40
C ARG A 221 -5.52 15.77 -20.83
N CYS A 222 -4.81 16.60 -21.59
CA CYS A 222 -3.67 17.35 -21.09
C CYS A 222 -4.16 18.61 -20.35
N LEU A 223 -3.81 18.72 -19.07
CA LEU A 223 -4.25 19.76 -18.15
C LEU A 223 -3.04 20.48 -17.58
N GLU A 224 -3.17 21.78 -17.36
CA GLU A 224 -2.17 22.59 -16.67
C GLU A 224 -2.66 22.90 -15.26
N PHE A 225 -1.83 22.64 -14.26
CA PHE A 225 -2.11 22.98 -12.88
C PHE A 225 -2.00 24.50 -12.66
N VAL A 226 -2.98 25.08 -11.98
CA VAL A 226 -3.00 26.53 -11.72
C VAL A 226 -2.84 26.82 -10.23
N ARG A 227 -3.65 26.18 -9.36
CA ARG A 227 -3.59 26.37 -7.91
C ARG A 227 -4.43 25.34 -7.16
N VAL A 228 -4.17 25.19 -5.86
CA VAL A 228 -5.09 24.58 -4.91
C VAL A 228 -5.88 25.66 -4.15
N LYS A 229 -7.18 25.44 -3.95
CA LYS A 229 -8.01 26.20 -3.02
C LYS A 229 -9.16 25.30 -2.52
N ASP A 230 -9.44 25.31 -1.21
CA ASP A 230 -10.56 24.60 -0.59
C ASP A 230 -10.63 23.10 -0.95
N MET A 231 -9.52 22.37 -0.80
CA MET A 231 -9.39 20.95 -1.20
C MET A 231 -9.82 20.69 -2.66
N THR A 232 -9.60 21.69 -3.52
CA THR A 232 -9.84 21.61 -4.95
C THR A 232 -8.61 22.09 -5.72
N ALA A 233 -8.06 21.22 -6.56
CA ALA A 233 -7.04 21.55 -7.54
C ALA A 233 -7.72 22.14 -8.79
N TYR A 234 -7.39 23.40 -9.08
CA TYR A 234 -7.89 24.11 -10.25
C TYR A 234 -6.92 23.98 -11.42
N VAL A 235 -7.47 23.63 -12.58
CA VAL A 235 -6.72 23.38 -13.82
C VAL A 235 -7.28 24.13 -15.01
N ARG A 236 -6.48 24.24 -16.07
CA ARG A 236 -6.93 24.65 -17.42
C ARG A 236 -6.47 23.63 -18.46
N LYS A 237 -7.02 23.69 -19.69
CA LYS A 237 -6.53 22.84 -20.78
C LYS A 237 -5.13 23.28 -21.18
N SER A 238 -4.20 22.34 -21.28
CA SER A 238 -2.86 22.59 -21.80
C SER A 238 -2.74 22.10 -23.25
N ARG A 239 -1.85 22.75 -24.01
CA ARG A 239 -1.39 22.27 -25.32
C ARG A 239 0.01 21.64 -25.24
N SER A 240 0.58 21.54 -24.04
CA SER A 240 1.90 20.92 -23.85
C SER A 240 1.89 19.47 -24.32
N ARG A 241 2.96 19.09 -25.02
CA ARG A 241 3.25 17.69 -25.39
C ARG A 241 4.06 16.97 -24.32
N GLU A 242 4.74 17.73 -23.46
CA GLU A 242 5.47 17.25 -22.28
C GLU A 242 4.55 17.42 -21.07
N ALA A 243 3.86 16.34 -20.72
CA ALA A 243 2.95 16.33 -19.59
C ALA A 243 3.13 15.04 -18.79
N THR A 244 3.23 15.19 -17.47
CA THR A 244 3.44 14.07 -16.57
C THR A 244 2.15 13.24 -16.47
N VAL A 245 2.23 11.92 -16.53
CA VAL A 245 1.06 11.08 -16.25
C VAL A 245 0.94 10.90 -14.73
N PRO A 246 -0.19 11.25 -14.09
CA PRO A 246 -0.42 10.98 -12.68
C PRO A 246 -0.36 9.47 -12.46
N ARG A 247 0.62 9.05 -11.66
CA ARG A 247 0.80 7.66 -11.26
C ARG A 247 0.02 7.44 -9.97
N TRP A 248 -1.12 6.76 -10.05
CA TRP A 248 -1.92 6.35 -8.89
C TRP A 248 -1.11 5.43 -7.96
N ILE A 249 -1.17 5.67 -6.65
CA ILE A 249 -0.47 4.88 -5.63
C ILE A 249 -1.12 3.50 -5.45
N GLY A 250 -2.42 3.35 -5.72
CA GLY A 250 -3.14 2.08 -5.56
C GLY A 250 -2.59 0.90 -6.37
N GLY A 251 -1.81 1.15 -7.43
CA GLY A 251 -1.11 0.12 -8.21
C GLY A 251 0.34 -0.16 -7.78
N ARG A 252 0.85 0.52 -6.74
CA ARG A 252 2.27 0.53 -6.34
C ARG A 252 2.57 -0.36 -5.14
N MET A 253 1.87 -1.49 -5.02
CA MET A 253 2.31 -2.47 -4.03
C MET A 253 3.69 -2.98 -4.47
N PRO A 254 4.74 -2.85 -3.65
CA PRO A 254 6.02 -3.47 -3.97
C PRO A 254 5.87 -4.99 -3.97
N LEU A 255 6.85 -5.68 -4.53
CA LEU A 255 7.02 -7.10 -4.24
C LEU A 255 7.18 -7.27 -2.72
N SER A 256 6.56 -8.30 -2.16
CA SER A 256 6.92 -8.77 -0.83
C SER A 256 8.42 -9.06 -0.78
N THR A 257 9.05 -8.90 0.39
CA THR A 257 10.47 -9.21 0.60
C THR A 257 10.82 -10.62 0.11
N GLN A 258 10.02 -11.62 0.46
CA GLN A 258 10.24 -13.02 0.09
C GLN A 258 10.20 -13.21 -1.44
N LEU A 259 9.16 -12.72 -2.10
CA LEU A 259 9.08 -12.79 -3.57
C LEU A 259 10.25 -12.05 -4.26
N ALA A 260 10.65 -10.88 -3.74
CA ALA A 260 11.76 -10.12 -4.29
C ALA A 260 13.10 -10.85 -4.13
N GLU A 261 13.30 -11.51 -2.98
CA GLU A 261 14.45 -12.35 -2.71
C GLU A 261 14.53 -13.53 -3.67
N THR A 262 13.44 -14.30 -3.83
CA THR A 262 13.40 -15.42 -4.80
C THR A 262 13.61 -14.95 -6.24
N VAL A 263 13.06 -13.79 -6.63
CA VAL A 263 13.34 -13.21 -7.96
C VAL A 263 14.83 -12.94 -8.14
N ARG A 264 15.51 -12.37 -7.14
CA ARG A 264 16.96 -12.10 -7.22
C ARG A 264 17.78 -13.39 -7.26
N GLU A 265 17.44 -14.37 -6.43
CA GLU A 265 18.09 -15.68 -6.44
C GLU A 265 17.99 -16.32 -7.83
N MET A 266 16.79 -16.34 -8.43
CA MET A 266 16.59 -16.88 -9.77
C MET A 266 17.38 -16.13 -10.85
N LEU A 267 17.48 -14.79 -10.76
CA LEU A 267 18.29 -14.00 -11.69
C LEU A 267 19.79 -14.27 -11.54
N GLY A 268 20.26 -14.46 -10.30
CA GLY A 268 21.68 -14.63 -9.96
C GLY A 268 22.22 -16.05 -10.15
N GLU A 269 21.42 -17.08 -9.85
CA GLU A 269 21.79 -18.50 -10.06
C GLU A 269 22.05 -18.81 -11.54
N GLY A 270 21.42 -18.05 -12.44
CA GLY A 270 21.59 -18.20 -13.88
C GLY A 270 21.06 -19.50 -14.47
N ASP A 271 20.48 -20.38 -13.64
CA ASP A 271 19.75 -21.58 -14.05
C ASP A 271 18.30 -21.22 -14.38
N LEU A 272 18.16 -20.63 -15.56
CA LEU A 272 16.91 -20.05 -16.05
C LEU A 272 16.08 -21.06 -16.85
N LYS A 273 16.46 -22.34 -16.87
CA LYS A 273 15.87 -23.34 -17.80
C LYS A 273 14.84 -24.27 -17.18
N ASP A 274 14.58 -24.10 -15.88
CA ASP A 274 13.76 -25.04 -15.11
C ASP A 274 12.25 -24.77 -15.17
N SER A 275 11.81 -23.73 -15.89
CA SER A 275 10.37 -23.46 -16.04
C SER A 275 9.99 -22.88 -17.41
N PRO A 276 8.75 -23.11 -17.88
CA PRO A 276 8.23 -22.48 -19.10
C PRO A 276 8.32 -20.95 -19.06
N GLU A 277 8.10 -20.35 -17.89
CA GLU A 277 8.19 -18.91 -17.69
C GLU A 277 9.60 -18.38 -17.95
N MET A 278 10.62 -19.04 -17.38
CA MET A 278 12.01 -18.61 -17.52
C MET A 278 12.56 -18.87 -18.93
N ASN A 279 12.16 -19.98 -19.57
CA ASN A 279 12.44 -20.23 -20.99
C ASN A 279 11.85 -19.13 -21.89
N ALA A 280 10.65 -18.62 -21.58
CA ALA A 280 10.02 -17.56 -22.37
C ALA A 280 10.72 -16.20 -22.26
N VAL A 281 11.49 -15.95 -21.18
CA VAL A 281 12.25 -14.70 -20.98
C VAL A 281 13.75 -14.84 -21.25
N GLU A 282 14.24 -16.02 -21.62
CA GLU A 282 15.67 -16.31 -21.82
C GLU A 282 16.35 -15.25 -22.70
N THR A 283 15.76 -14.92 -23.86
CA THR A 283 16.33 -13.91 -24.77
C THR A 283 16.47 -12.52 -24.15
N ILE A 284 15.54 -12.13 -23.27
CA ILE A 284 15.58 -10.84 -22.58
C ILE A 284 16.68 -10.85 -21.52
N ILE A 285 16.83 -11.97 -20.82
CA ILE A 285 17.87 -12.14 -19.80
C ILE A 285 19.26 -12.16 -20.44
N ASP A 286 19.42 -12.87 -21.56
CA ASP A 286 20.67 -12.88 -22.33
C ASP A 286 21.00 -11.49 -22.89
N LEU A 287 20.00 -10.75 -23.37
CA LEU A 287 20.18 -9.37 -23.77
C LEU A 287 20.70 -8.52 -22.60
N GLN A 288 20.08 -8.62 -21.43
CA GLN A 288 20.53 -7.89 -20.23
C GLN A 288 21.98 -8.22 -19.87
N ARG A 289 22.37 -9.50 -19.92
CA ARG A 289 23.78 -9.94 -19.71
C ARG A 289 24.75 -9.37 -20.73
N SER A 290 24.31 -9.14 -21.97
CA SER A 290 25.16 -8.60 -23.03
C SER A 290 25.36 -7.08 -22.94
N VAL A 291 24.40 -6.36 -22.37
CA VAL A 291 24.43 -4.87 -22.31
C VAL A 291 24.79 -4.33 -20.94
N SER A 292 24.63 -5.12 -19.88
CA SER A 292 24.78 -4.73 -18.48
C SER A 292 25.03 -5.97 -17.61
N HIS A 293 24.48 -6.00 -16.39
CA HIS A 293 24.67 -7.06 -15.41
C HIS A 293 23.31 -7.54 -14.84
N LEU A 294 23.27 -8.79 -14.37
CA LEU A 294 22.17 -9.32 -13.57
C LEU A 294 22.64 -9.36 -12.11
N PRO A 295 22.03 -8.57 -11.20
CA PRO A 295 22.49 -8.52 -9.82
C PRO A 295 22.20 -9.83 -9.10
N ASN A 296 23.20 -10.34 -8.37
CA ASN A 296 23.02 -11.43 -7.42
C ASN A 296 22.30 -10.94 -6.14
N SER A 297 21.97 -11.87 -5.24
CA SER A 297 21.30 -11.59 -3.95
C SER A 297 22.05 -10.60 -3.02
N HIS A 298 23.34 -10.39 -3.25
CA HIS A 298 24.20 -9.48 -2.47
C HIS A 298 24.73 -8.30 -3.29
N GLU A 299 24.14 -8.04 -4.45
CA GLU A 299 24.56 -6.97 -5.35
C GLU A 299 23.42 -5.99 -5.59
N ILE A 300 23.78 -4.71 -5.77
CA ILE A 300 22.86 -3.68 -6.26
C ILE A 300 23.33 -3.32 -7.67
N LEU A 301 22.42 -3.45 -8.65
CA LEU A 301 22.69 -3.01 -10.01
C LEU A 301 22.50 -1.49 -10.09
N ILE A 302 23.55 -0.81 -10.57
CA ILE A 302 23.53 0.62 -10.88
C ILE A 302 23.89 0.76 -12.37
N GLU A 303 22.96 1.27 -13.16
CA GLU A 303 23.18 1.52 -14.58
C GLU A 303 23.29 3.01 -14.87
N GLN A 304 24.27 3.38 -15.68
CA GLN A 304 24.47 4.73 -16.14
C GLN A 304 24.29 4.80 -17.65
N THR A 305 23.52 5.76 -18.13
CA THR A 305 23.39 6.00 -19.57
C THR A 305 23.38 7.49 -19.88
N LYS A 306 23.76 7.82 -21.11
CA LYS A 306 23.74 9.19 -21.63
C LYS A 306 22.81 9.24 -22.83
N SER A 307 21.85 10.16 -22.77
CA SER A 307 20.89 10.42 -23.84
C SER A 307 20.99 11.88 -24.30
N ARG A 308 20.16 12.27 -25.28
CA ARG A 308 20.00 13.68 -25.67
C ARG A 308 19.45 14.55 -24.53
N GLU A 309 18.76 13.96 -23.56
CA GLU A 309 18.18 14.64 -22.40
C GLU A 309 19.16 14.76 -21.23
N GLY A 310 20.37 14.19 -21.35
CA GLY A 310 21.42 14.29 -20.34
C GLY A 310 21.89 12.94 -19.82
N HIS A 311 22.41 12.95 -18.58
CA HIS A 311 22.94 11.78 -17.88
C HIS A 311 21.86 11.18 -16.98
N HIS A 312 21.68 9.87 -17.09
CA HIS A 312 20.70 9.11 -16.33
C HIS A 312 21.42 8.08 -15.47
N LEU A 313 20.94 7.91 -14.23
CA LEU A 313 21.42 6.92 -13.28
C LEU A 313 20.21 6.12 -12.79
N PHE A 314 20.22 4.81 -13.03
CA PHE A 314 19.18 3.89 -12.59
C PHE A 314 19.73 2.97 -11.50
N LEU A 315 19.00 2.84 -10.40
CA LEU A 315 19.35 1.96 -9.27
C LEU A 315 18.27 0.90 -9.12
N TYR A 316 18.67 -0.37 -9.04
CA TYR A 316 17.77 -1.53 -8.96
C TYR A 316 18.07 -2.37 -7.70
N PRO A 317 17.59 -1.96 -6.52
CA PRO A 317 17.97 -2.62 -5.28
C PRO A 317 17.04 -3.82 -4.93
N PHE A 318 15.78 -3.81 -5.38
CA PHE A 318 14.75 -4.88 -5.17
C PHE A 318 14.14 -4.99 -3.76
N GLU A 319 14.59 -4.25 -2.74
CA GLU A 319 14.04 -4.30 -1.36
C GLU A 319 12.76 -3.48 -1.17
N GLY A 320 11.98 -3.33 -2.24
CA GLY A 320 10.68 -2.69 -2.20
C GLY A 320 10.71 -1.18 -1.91
N ARG A 321 9.51 -0.60 -1.92
CA ARG A 321 9.33 0.84 -2.03
C ARG A 321 9.91 1.63 -0.85
N LEU A 322 9.78 1.13 0.38
CA LEU A 322 10.23 1.87 1.57
C LEU A 322 11.76 2.06 1.56
N VAL A 323 12.51 1.04 1.15
CA VAL A 323 13.96 1.13 0.99
C VAL A 323 14.32 2.10 -0.14
N HIS A 324 13.62 2.01 -1.29
CA HIS A 324 13.84 2.93 -2.41
C HIS A 324 13.58 4.39 -2.02
N GLU A 325 12.52 4.66 -1.25
CA GLU A 325 12.19 6.00 -0.77
C GLU A 325 13.26 6.52 0.20
N GLY A 326 13.71 5.71 1.15
CA GLY A 326 14.82 6.04 2.05
C GLY A 326 16.10 6.38 1.28
N LEU A 327 16.51 5.52 0.34
CA LEU A 327 17.67 5.76 -0.52
C LEU A 327 17.52 7.04 -1.36
N SER A 328 16.33 7.29 -1.89
CA SER A 328 16.09 8.48 -2.72
C SER A 328 16.29 9.79 -1.94
N VAL A 329 15.87 9.84 -0.68
CA VAL A 329 16.06 11.01 0.19
C VAL A 329 17.55 11.22 0.49
N LEU A 330 18.28 10.14 0.78
CA LEU A 330 19.72 10.21 1.05
C LEU A 330 20.51 10.68 -0.18
N ILE A 331 20.20 10.14 -1.36
CA ILE A 331 20.83 10.53 -2.63
C ILE A 331 20.50 12.00 -2.94
N ALA A 332 19.23 12.40 -2.82
CA ALA A 332 18.82 13.78 -3.05
C ALA A 332 19.56 14.75 -2.12
N HIS A 333 19.66 14.43 -0.83
CA HIS A 333 20.42 15.24 0.11
C HIS A 333 21.88 15.37 -0.29
N ARG A 334 22.54 14.27 -0.68
CA ARG A 334 23.95 14.31 -1.13
C ARG A 334 24.15 15.07 -2.43
N MET A 335 23.19 15.03 -3.35
CA MET A 335 23.26 15.82 -4.59
C MET A 335 23.09 17.32 -4.36
N THR A 336 22.50 17.72 -3.23
CA THR A 336 22.32 19.14 -2.87
C THR A 336 23.47 19.73 -2.05
N GLN A 337 24.42 18.92 -1.60
CA GLN A 337 25.65 19.37 -0.93
C GLN A 337 26.70 19.78 -1.96
#